data_AF-A0A7X9FIQ3-F1
#
_entry.id   AF-A0A7X9FIQ3-F1
#
_cell.length_a   1.000
_cell.length_b   1.000
_cell.length_c   1.000
_cell.angle_alpha   90.00
_cell.angle_beta   90.00
_cell.angle_gamma   90.00
#
_symmetry.space_group_name_H-M   'P 1'
#
loop_
_entity.id
_entity.type
_entity.pdbx_description
1 polymer ?
#
loop_
_entity_poly.entity_id
_entity_poly.type
_entity_poly.pdbx_seq_one_letter_code
_entity_poly.pdbx_strand_id
1 'polypeptide(L)' 'MFLSEKEAKFKYCPFLMTHDDKMKFCQGTMCMMWRSADSGQDADKGYCGLAGRPNTATGR' A
#
# COMPACT_ATOMS: atom_id res chain seq x y z
N MET A 1 5.51 3.49 1.23
CA MET A 1 5.27 4.44 0.12
C MET A 1 3.79 4.77 0.03
N PHE A 2 3.43 6.02 -0.29
CA PHE A 2 2.07 6.37 -0.66
C PHE A 2 1.87 6.11 -2.15
N LEU A 3 0.78 5.45 -2.52
CA LEU A 3 0.42 5.13 -3.89
C LEU A 3 -1.06 5.37 -4.11
N SER A 4 -1.42 5.80 -5.31
CA SER A 4 -2.82 5.68 -5.74
C SER A 4 -3.20 4.20 -5.87
N GLU A 5 -4.50 3.90 -5.81
CA GLU A 5 -5.00 2.54 -6.01
C GLU A 5 -4.55 1.97 -7.37
N LYS A 6 -4.56 2.81 -8.41
CA LYS A 6 -4.14 2.43 -9.77
C LYS A 6 -2.68 1.97 -9.76
N GLU A 7 -1.78 2.73 -9.15
CA GLU A 7 -0.36 2.35 -9.07
C GLU A 7 -0.13 1.12 -8.20
N ALA A 8 -0.88 0.97 -7.10
CA ALA A 8 -0.74 -0.17 -6.20
C ALA A 8 -1.06 -1.48 -6.91
N LYS A 9 -2.15 -1.53 -7.70
CA LYS A 9 -2.62 -2.74 -8.40
C LYS A 9 -1.63 -3.29 -9.44
N PHE A 10 -0.66 -2.49 -9.89
CA PHE A 10 0.40 -2.95 -10.81
C PHE A 10 1.65 -3.47 -10.11
N LYS A 11 1.68 -3.50 -8.77
CA LYS A 11 2.84 -3.98 -7.99
C LYS A 11 2.57 -5.34 -7.36
N TYR A 12 3.59 -6.19 -7.33
CA TYR A 12 3.54 -7.44 -6.57
C TYR A 12 3.53 -7.17 -5.07
N CYS A 13 2.68 -7.90 -4.35
CA CYS A 13 2.53 -7.81 -2.91
C CYS A 13 3.33 -8.95 -2.24
N PRO A 14 4.38 -8.63 -1.46
CA PRO A 14 5.16 -9.64 -0.75
C PRO A 14 4.37 -10.31 0.38
N PHE A 15 3.21 -9.77 0.77
CA PHE A 15 2.36 -10.32 1.82
C PHE A 15 1.17 -11.12 1.27
N LEU A 16 0.97 -11.15 -0.05
CA LEU A 16 -0.12 -11.88 -0.69
C LEU A 16 0.50 -12.92 -1.63
N MET A 17 0.84 -14.07 -1.07
CA MET A 17 1.44 -15.18 -1.79
C MET A 17 0.40 -16.29 -2.05
N THR A 18 0.59 -17.04 -3.13
CA THR A 18 -0.09 -18.34 -3.34
C THR A 18 0.61 -19.43 -2.54
N HIS A 19 0.01 -20.63 -2.50
CA HIS A 19 0.65 -21.80 -1.90
C HIS A 19 2.03 -22.09 -2.54
N ASP A 20 2.16 -21.87 -3.85
CA ASP A 20 3.43 -22.06 -4.58
C ASP A 20 4.42 -20.88 -4.47
N ASP A 21 4.38 -20.09 -3.39
CA ASP A 21 5.26 -18.93 -3.13
C ASP A 21 5.28 -17.83 -4.22
N LYS A 22 4.27 -17.81 -5.10
CA LYS A 22 4.15 -16.75 -6.12
C LYS A 22 3.44 -15.54 -5.54
N MET A 23 4.05 -14.37 -5.71
CA MET A 23 3.45 -13.10 -5.32
C MET A 23 2.27 -12.75 -6.23
N LYS A 24 1.17 -12.29 -5.64
CA LYS A 24 0.03 -11.72 -6.36
C LYS A 24 0.17 -10.20 -6.45
N PHE A 25 -0.56 -9.60 -7.39
CA PHE A 25 -0.70 -8.15 -7.44
C PHE A 25 -1.40 -7.62 -6.18
N CYS A 26 -1.01 -6.42 -5.75
CA CYS A 26 -1.64 -5.74 -4.63
C CYS A 26 -3.13 -5.52 -4.92
N GLN A 27 -3.98 -5.73 -3.92
CA GLN A 27 -5.42 -5.53 -4.05
C GLN A 27 -5.86 -4.07 -3.81
N GLY A 28 -4.92 -3.17 -3.47
CA GLY A 28 -5.22 -1.75 -3.21
C GLY A 28 -6.29 -1.60 -2.12
N THR A 29 -7.30 -0.77 -2.38
CA THR A 29 -8.44 -0.50 -1.49
C THR A 29 -9.28 -1.74 -1.15
N MET A 30 -9.21 -2.82 -1.93
CA MET A 30 -9.88 -4.09 -1.62
C MET A 30 -9.14 -4.93 -0.58
N CYS A 31 -7.91 -4.55 -0.21
CA CYS A 31 -7.14 -5.20 0.84
C CYS A 31 -7.50 -4.61 2.21
N MET A 32 -7.84 -5.45 3.19
CA MET A 32 -8.13 -5.00 4.57
C MET A 32 -6.96 -4.26 5.25
N MET A 33 -5.74 -4.43 4.74
CA MET A 33 -4.53 -3.79 5.22
C MET A 33 -4.25 -2.45 4.55
N TRP A 34 -5.02 -2.04 3.54
CA TRP A 34 -4.90 -0.72 2.93
C TRP A 34 -5.31 0.37 3.91
N ARG A 35 -4.55 1.47 3.92
CA ARG A 35 -4.82 2.65 4.75
C ARG A 35 -4.74 3.88 3.87
N SER A 36 -5.76 4.72 3.94
CA SER A 36 -5.76 6.03 3.28
C SER A 36 -4.71 6.94 3.92
N ALA A 37 -4.09 7.81 3.14
CA ALA A 37 -3.26 8.88 3.69
C ALA A 37 -4.15 9.88 4.45
N ASP A 38 -3.66 10.36 5.59
CA ASP A 38 -4.31 11.42 6.37
C ASP A 38 -4.07 12.73 5.61
N SER A 39 -5.07 13.14 4.84
CA SER A 39 -5.34 14.47 4.27
C SER A 39 -4.14 15.38 3.91
N GLY A 40 -4.01 15.73 2.63
CA GLY A 40 -2.98 16.65 2.13
C GLY A 40 -2.80 16.48 0.62
N GLN A 41 -1.56 16.63 0.13
CA GLN A 41 -1.21 16.38 -1.29
C GLN A 41 -1.40 14.91 -1.72
N ASP A 42 -1.56 14.00 -0.76
CA ASP A 42 -1.72 12.56 -0.99
C ASP A 42 -3.11 12.05 -0.61
N ALA A 43 -4.12 12.91 -0.53
CA ALA A 43 -5.47 12.56 -0.07
C ALA A 43 -6.14 11.43 -0.90
N ASP A 44 -5.76 11.26 -2.17
CA ASP A 44 -6.24 10.16 -3.03
C ASP A 44 -5.38 8.89 -2.95
N LYS A 45 -4.27 8.95 -2.21
CA LYS A 45 -3.31 7.85 -2.08
C LYS A 45 -3.50 7.11 -0.76
N GLY A 46 -2.93 5.91 -0.73
CA GLY A 46 -2.86 5.10 0.48
C GLY A 46 -1.56 4.34 0.57
N TYR A 47 -1.45 3.55 1.61
CA TYR A 47 -0.28 2.75 1.91
C TYR A 47 -0.70 1.38 2.47
N CYS A 48 0.23 0.43 2.40
CA CYS A 48 0.04 -0.89 2.99
C CYS A 48 0.34 -0.83 4.49
N GLY A 49 -0.64 -1.13 5.33
CA GLY A 49 -0.49 -1.17 6.79
C GLY A 49 0.52 -2.21 7.29
N LEU A 50 0.72 -3.31 6.54
CA LEU A 50 1.74 -4.32 6.88
C LEU A 50 3.16 -3.88 6.53
N ALA A 51 3.32 -3.00 5.54
CA ALA A 51 4.62 -2.42 5.19
C ALA A 51 5.01 -1.26 6.12
N GLY A 52 4.16 -0.93 7.10
CA GLY A 52 4.31 0.23 7.97
C GLY A 52 3.85 1.54 7.32
N ARG A 53 3.68 2.56 8.16
CA ARG A 53 3.35 3.91 7.70
C ARG A 53 4.58 4.48 6.98
N PRO A 54 4.46 4.90 5.70
CA PRO A 54 5.57 5.54 5.01
C PRO A 54 5.96 6.76 5.82
N ASN A 55 7.25 6.88 6.19
CA ASN A 55 7.74 8.07 6.86
C ASN A 55 7.50 9.27 5.94
N THR A 56 6.47 10.07 6.22
CA THR A 56 6.52 11.51 5.94
C THR A 56 7.59 12.04 6.89
N ALA A 57 8.84 12.16 6.43
CA ALA A 57 9.99 12.72 7.14
C ALA A 57 9.78 12.91 8.67
N THR A 58 10.20 11.93 9.48
CA THR A 58 10.35 12.18 10.91
C THR A 58 11.40 13.28 11.09
N GLY A 59 11.00 14.47 11.55
CA GLY A 59 11.97 15.51 11.90
C GLY A 59 11.45 16.94 12.13
N ARG A 60 10.56 17.14 13.10
CA ARG A 60 10.75 18.04 14.27
C ARG A 60 9.58 17.92 15.23
#